data_AF-A0ABD5LQZ3-F1
#
_entry.id   AF-A0ABD5LQZ3-F1
#
_cell.length_a   1.000
_cell.length_b   1.000
_cell.length_c   1.000
_cell.angle_alpha   90.00
_cell.angle_beta   90.00
_cell.angle_gamma   90.00
#
_symmetry.space_group_name_H-M   'P 1'
#
loop_
_entity.id
_entity.type
_entity.pdbx_description
1 polymer ?
#
loop_
_entity_poly.entity_id
_entity_poly.type
_entity_poly.pdbx_seq_one_letter_code
_entity_poly.pdbx_strand_id
1 'polypeptide(L)'
;MYLAISGKSRNESPTIFGEEITPASLPQGFYAFNGGAFGIHRWQDKMVTLKAYNTNVWSSEIYNKDNRYGRYQSHGVAQIVRNGSQLSQGYQQEGWDWNRMPGATTIHLPLKELDSPNPHTLMQRGERGFSGTSALEGKYGMMAFDLLYPANLARFDANFTAKNRLSGG
;
A
#
# COMPACT_ATOMS: atom_id res chain seq x y z
N MET A 1 17.33 8.51 13.37
CA MET A 1 16.04 7.78 13.29
C MET A 1 15.63 7.15 14.61
N TYR A 2 16.53 6.42 15.30
CA TYR A 2 16.21 5.76 16.58
C TYR A 2 15.50 6.66 17.59
N LEU A 3 16.02 7.87 17.86
CA LEU A 3 15.42 8.78 18.84
C LEU A 3 13.96 9.14 18.50
N ALA A 4 13.67 9.41 17.22
CA ALA A 4 12.33 9.75 16.75
C ALA A 4 11.34 8.58 16.91
N ILE A 5 11.78 7.36 16.59
CA ILE A 5 10.93 6.15 16.71
C ILE A 5 10.67 5.79 18.18
N SER A 6 11.67 5.97 19.05
CA SER A 6 11.58 5.65 20.47
C SER A 6 10.97 6.77 21.32
N GLY A 7 10.56 7.89 20.71
CA GLY A 7 10.00 9.04 21.42
C GLY A 7 11.01 9.78 22.30
N LYS A 8 12.31 9.62 22.04
CA LYS A 8 13.40 10.18 22.83
C LYS A 8 13.82 11.55 22.33
N SER A 9 14.23 12.39 23.28
CA SER A 9 14.66 13.76 23.03
C SER A 9 16.16 13.85 22.70
N ARG A 10 16.60 15.01 22.20
CA ARG A 10 18.02 15.35 22.00
C ARG A 10 18.81 15.24 23.30
N ASN A 11 18.22 15.62 24.44
CA ASN A 11 18.89 15.61 25.74
C ASN A 11 19.21 14.19 26.24
N GLU A 12 18.47 13.19 25.78
CA GLU A 12 18.73 11.78 26.10
C GLU A 12 19.83 11.17 25.23
N SER A 13 20.19 11.80 24.10
CA SER A 13 21.10 11.18 23.14
C SER A 13 22.53 10.99 23.64
N PRO A 14 23.15 11.89 24.45
CA PRO A 14 24.52 11.70 24.89
C PRO A 14 24.68 10.44 25.75
N THR A 15 23.67 10.11 26.56
CA THR A 15 23.66 8.87 27.36
C THR A 15 23.55 7.62 26.49
N ILE A 16 22.92 7.71 25.32
CA ILE A 16 22.64 6.55 24.44
C ILE A 16 23.75 6.33 23.41
N PHE A 17 24.28 7.42 22.85
CA PHE A 17 25.19 7.39 21.71
C PHE A 17 26.58 7.98 22.00
N GLY A 18 26.79 8.58 23.18
CA GLY A 18 28.03 9.28 23.50
C GLY A 18 28.16 10.67 22.87
N GLU A 19 27.14 11.13 22.13
CA GLU A 19 27.12 12.44 21.47
C GLU A 19 25.70 13.03 21.40
N GLU A 20 25.63 14.33 21.12
CA GLU A 20 24.38 15.06 21.00
C GLU A 20 23.79 14.93 19.58
N ILE A 21 22.61 14.31 19.47
CA ILE A 21 21.95 13.98 18.21
C ILE A 21 20.51 14.49 18.27
N THR A 22 20.12 15.29 17.28
CA THR A 22 18.74 15.75 17.15
C THR A 22 17.87 14.61 16.59
N PRO A 23 16.70 14.31 17.18
CA PRO A 23 15.76 13.35 16.61
C PRO A 23 15.39 13.72 15.17
N ALA A 24 15.34 12.70 14.30
CA ALA A 24 15.01 12.93 12.89
C ALA A 24 13.59 13.49 12.75
N SER A 25 13.42 14.52 11.92
CA SER A 25 12.10 14.95 11.46
C SER A 25 11.49 13.88 10.54
N LEU A 26 10.16 13.91 10.37
CA LEU A 26 9.49 13.03 9.41
C LEU A 26 10.01 13.31 8.00
N PRO A 27 10.39 12.28 7.23
CA PRO A 27 10.89 12.46 5.86
C PRO A 27 9.82 13.08 4.96
N GLN A 28 10.25 13.80 3.92
CA GLN A 28 9.39 14.57 3.01
C GLN A 28 9.68 14.20 1.55
N GLY A 29 8.70 14.37 0.67
CA GLY A 29 8.85 14.12 -0.76
C GLY A 29 8.37 12.73 -1.18
N PHE A 30 8.92 12.18 -2.27
CA PHE A 30 8.47 10.93 -2.86
C PHE A 30 9.58 9.89 -3.02
N TYR A 31 9.26 8.64 -2.68
CA TYR A 31 10.17 7.50 -2.71
C TYR A 31 9.54 6.32 -3.44
N ALA A 32 10.17 5.84 -4.52
CA ALA A 32 9.70 4.70 -5.31
C ALA A 32 10.31 3.38 -4.82
N PHE A 33 9.47 2.36 -4.62
CA PHE A 33 9.84 1.04 -4.10
C PHE A 33 9.28 -0.07 -5.00
N ASN A 34 9.82 -0.17 -6.22
CA ASN A 34 9.31 -1.11 -7.23
C ASN A 34 9.53 -2.60 -6.90
N GLY A 35 10.40 -2.92 -5.94
CA GLY A 35 10.47 -4.29 -5.38
C GLY A 35 9.16 -4.77 -4.77
N GLY A 36 8.28 -3.84 -4.35
CA GLY A 36 6.90 -4.13 -3.91
C GLY A 36 5.84 -3.43 -4.76
N ALA A 37 6.19 -2.95 -5.94
CA ALA A 37 5.31 -2.18 -6.85
C ALA A 37 4.56 -1.01 -6.16
N PHE A 38 5.22 -0.33 -5.23
CA PHE A 38 4.63 0.78 -4.48
C PHE A 38 5.53 2.00 -4.45
N GLY A 39 4.98 3.12 -3.98
CA GLY A 39 5.72 4.35 -3.71
C GLY A 39 5.08 5.08 -2.55
N ILE A 40 5.90 5.87 -1.85
CA ILE A 40 5.48 6.63 -0.68
C ILE A 40 5.64 8.11 -0.99
N HIS A 41 4.55 8.87 -0.90
CA HIS A 41 4.59 10.33 -0.85
C HIS A 41 4.45 10.80 0.60
N ARG A 42 5.24 11.79 1.02
CA ARG A 42 5.18 12.36 2.36
C ARG A 42 5.11 13.88 2.30
N TRP A 43 4.12 14.40 3.02
CA TRP A 43 3.91 15.83 3.17
C TRP A 43 3.50 16.12 4.61
N GLN A 44 4.29 16.95 5.29
CA GLN A 44 4.13 17.25 6.72
C GLN A 44 4.14 15.96 7.56
N ASP A 45 3.07 15.73 8.31
CA ASP A 45 2.85 14.54 9.14
C ASP A 45 2.19 13.38 8.39
N LYS A 46 1.87 13.56 7.10
CA LYS A 46 1.12 12.58 6.30
C LYS A 46 2.05 11.73 5.44
N MET A 47 1.61 10.51 5.22
CA MET A 47 2.18 9.53 4.32
C MET A 47 1.06 9.00 3.42
N VAL A 48 1.28 9.00 2.11
CA VAL A 48 0.42 8.35 1.13
C VAL A 48 1.14 7.13 0.58
N THR A 49 0.54 5.95 0.78
CA THR A 49 1.03 4.70 0.19
C THR A 49 0.29 4.46 -1.12
N LEU A 50 1.01 4.60 -2.24
CA LEU A 50 0.54 4.23 -3.56
C LEU A 50 0.99 2.81 -3.87
N LYS A 51 0.08 1.85 -4.05
CA LYS A 51 0.46 0.44 -4.28
C LYS A 51 -0.30 -0.20 -5.44
N ALA A 52 0.48 -0.76 -6.35
CA ALA A 52 0.06 -1.61 -7.46
C ALA A 52 0.56 -3.05 -7.25
N TYR A 53 0.39 -3.89 -8.27
CA TYR A 53 0.99 -5.22 -8.38
C TYR A 53 1.32 -5.52 -9.84
N ASN A 54 2.12 -6.56 -10.09
CA ASN A 54 2.54 -6.96 -11.43
C ASN A 54 2.91 -8.46 -11.46
N THR A 55 3.54 -8.95 -12.52
CA THR A 55 3.98 -10.36 -12.60
C THR A 55 4.99 -10.75 -11.50
N ASN A 56 5.78 -9.80 -11.00
CA ASN A 56 6.85 -10.04 -10.04
C ASN A 56 6.42 -9.80 -8.58
N VAL A 57 5.36 -9.01 -8.37
CA VAL A 57 4.83 -8.61 -7.06
C VAL A 57 3.38 -9.09 -6.95
N TRP A 58 3.07 -9.94 -5.97
CA TRP A 58 1.69 -10.37 -5.72
C TRP A 58 0.82 -9.22 -5.17
N SER A 59 -0.46 -9.26 -5.54
CA SER A 59 -1.49 -8.31 -5.12
C SER A 59 -1.82 -8.41 -3.63
N SER A 60 -1.91 -9.63 -3.12
CA SER A 60 -2.20 -9.93 -1.73
C SER A 60 -1.66 -11.31 -1.40
N GLU A 61 -1.28 -11.52 -0.15
CA GLU A 61 -1.07 -12.86 0.41
C GLU A 61 -2.34 -13.25 1.17
N ILE A 62 -2.97 -14.36 0.78
CA ILE A 62 -4.19 -14.87 1.41
C ILE A 62 -3.92 -16.30 1.85
N TYR A 63 -4.23 -16.62 3.11
CA TYR A 63 -4.18 -17.98 3.67
C TYR A 63 -5.59 -18.49 4.02
N ASN A 64 -5.68 -19.71 4.55
CA ASN A 64 -6.95 -20.33 4.93
C ASN A 64 -7.76 -19.49 5.94
N LYS A 65 -7.09 -18.76 6.84
CA LYS A 65 -7.75 -17.95 7.88
C LYS A 65 -7.30 -16.49 7.91
N ASP A 66 -6.45 -16.08 6.95
CA ASP A 66 -5.84 -14.75 6.94
C ASP A 66 -6.13 -14.04 5.61
N ASN A 67 -6.49 -12.76 5.71
CA ASN A 67 -6.68 -11.87 4.56
C ASN A 67 -7.69 -12.37 3.52
N ARG A 68 -8.74 -13.09 3.95
CA ARG A 68 -9.73 -13.74 3.06
C ARG A 68 -10.38 -12.79 2.04
N TYR A 69 -10.55 -11.52 2.39
CA TYR A 69 -11.13 -10.47 1.54
C TYR A 69 -10.08 -9.52 0.93
N GLY A 70 -8.80 -9.87 1.00
CA GLY A 70 -7.66 -9.03 0.60
C GLY A 70 -7.47 -8.80 -0.89
N ARG A 71 -8.40 -9.25 -1.75
CA ARG A 71 -8.26 -9.24 -3.21
C ARG A 71 -7.86 -7.88 -3.78
N TYR A 72 -8.33 -6.80 -3.17
CA TYR A 72 -8.13 -5.42 -3.62
C TYR A 72 -7.01 -4.66 -2.89
N GLN A 73 -6.17 -5.36 -2.11
CA GLN A 73 -5.11 -4.74 -1.30
C GLN A 73 -4.08 -3.95 -2.12
N SER A 74 -3.94 -4.25 -3.41
CA SER A 74 -2.97 -3.60 -4.31
C SER A 74 -3.58 -3.08 -5.60
N HIS A 75 -4.89 -2.81 -5.63
CA HIS A 75 -5.63 -2.41 -6.84
C HIS A 75 -5.44 -0.94 -7.22
N GLY A 76 -4.20 -0.46 -7.15
CA GLY A 76 -3.87 0.96 -7.31
C GLY A 76 -4.33 1.77 -6.11
N VAL A 77 -4.19 1.21 -4.90
CA VAL A 77 -4.58 1.87 -3.65
C VAL A 77 -3.75 3.14 -3.41
N ALA A 78 -4.36 4.10 -2.74
CA ALA A 78 -3.75 5.37 -2.31
C ALA A 78 -4.17 5.66 -0.86
N GLN A 79 -3.59 4.92 0.08
CA GLN A 79 -3.94 5.05 1.51
C GLN A 79 -3.21 6.24 2.14
N ILE A 80 -3.96 7.15 2.77
CA ILE A 80 -3.41 8.33 3.47
C ILE A 80 -3.38 8.05 4.97
N VAL A 81 -2.20 8.15 5.59
CA VAL A 81 -1.99 7.94 7.02
C VAL A 81 -1.19 9.09 7.60
N ARG A 82 -1.67 9.70 8.68
CA ARG A 82 -0.91 10.64 9.51
C ARG A 82 -0.05 9.90 10.52
N ASN A 83 1.02 10.53 10.99
CA ASN A 83 1.83 10.01 12.07
C ASN A 83 0.95 9.71 13.31
N GLY A 84 1.04 8.50 13.85
CA GLY A 84 0.20 8.01 14.94
C GLY A 84 -0.63 6.78 14.57
N SER A 85 -1.64 6.48 15.39
CA SER A 85 -2.50 5.30 15.22
C SER A 85 -3.39 5.42 13.98
N GLN A 86 -3.44 4.38 13.14
CA GLN A 86 -4.39 4.31 12.01
C GLN A 86 -5.83 4.08 12.49
N LEU A 87 -6.02 3.37 13.61
CA LEU A 87 -7.34 3.14 14.20
C LEU A 87 -7.99 4.46 14.64
N SER A 88 -7.23 5.37 15.26
CA SER A 88 -7.75 6.70 15.61
C SER A 88 -8.02 7.60 14.40
N GLN A 89 -7.59 7.17 13.21
CA GLN A 89 -7.86 7.83 11.93
C GLN A 89 -9.02 7.18 11.16
N GLY A 90 -9.67 6.15 11.74
CA GLY A 90 -10.85 5.50 11.16
C GLY A 90 -10.56 4.24 10.34
N TYR A 91 -9.30 3.78 10.27
CA TYR A 91 -8.98 2.46 9.70
C TYR A 91 -9.33 1.36 10.71
N GLN A 92 -10.63 1.13 10.88
CA GLN A 92 -11.20 0.11 11.75
C GLN A 92 -11.61 -1.10 10.91
N GLN A 93 -11.23 -2.30 11.34
CA GLN A 93 -11.52 -3.53 10.61
C GLN A 93 -13.00 -3.93 10.75
N GLU A 94 -13.57 -3.75 11.94
CA GLU A 94 -14.97 -4.03 12.24
C GLU A 94 -15.87 -3.12 11.41
N GLY A 95 -16.63 -3.73 10.49
CA GLY A 95 -17.51 -3.02 9.57
C GLY A 95 -16.83 -2.47 8.32
N TRP A 96 -15.53 -2.76 8.10
CA TRP A 96 -14.81 -2.32 6.91
C TRP A 96 -15.39 -2.93 5.63
N ASP A 97 -15.71 -2.08 4.64
CA ASP A 97 -16.08 -2.54 3.30
C ASP A 97 -14.81 -2.86 2.49
N TRP A 98 -14.46 -4.14 2.44
CA TRP A 98 -13.29 -4.66 1.73
C TRP A 98 -13.32 -4.41 0.22
N ASN A 99 -14.47 -4.06 -0.36
CA ASN A 99 -14.55 -3.63 -1.76
C ASN A 99 -14.01 -2.21 -1.97
N ARG A 100 -13.93 -1.39 -0.92
CA ARG A 100 -13.67 0.06 -1.01
C ARG A 100 -12.33 0.44 -0.39
N MET A 101 -11.28 -0.26 -0.81
CA MET A 101 -9.91 0.12 -0.46
C MET A 101 -9.62 1.54 -1.01
N PRO A 102 -9.09 2.49 -0.20
CA PRO A 102 -8.88 3.86 -0.62
C PRO A 102 -8.06 3.94 -1.92
N GLY A 103 -8.60 4.63 -2.93
CA GLY A 103 -7.98 4.81 -4.25
C GLY A 103 -8.12 3.64 -5.23
N ALA A 104 -8.59 2.47 -4.79
CA ALA A 104 -8.69 1.31 -5.67
C ALA A 104 -9.86 1.40 -6.66
N THR A 105 -9.65 0.87 -7.87
CA THR A 105 -10.74 0.54 -8.80
C THR A 105 -11.12 -0.92 -8.59
N THR A 106 -12.38 -1.17 -8.22
CA THR A 106 -12.85 -2.50 -7.80
C THR A 106 -14.24 -2.80 -8.37
N ILE A 107 -14.63 -4.07 -8.36
CA ILE A 107 -16.01 -4.49 -8.54
C ILE A 107 -16.59 -4.63 -7.13
N HIS A 108 -17.74 -4.02 -6.86
CA HIS A 108 -18.40 -4.19 -5.56
C HIS A 108 -19.10 -5.55 -5.52
N LEU A 109 -18.60 -6.44 -4.67
CA LEU A 109 -19.04 -7.83 -4.57
C LEU A 109 -19.57 -8.16 -3.18
N PRO A 110 -20.54 -9.10 -3.08
CA PRO A 110 -20.83 -9.79 -1.83
C PRO A 110 -19.57 -10.46 -1.27
N LEU A 111 -19.40 -10.48 0.07
CA LEU A 111 -18.19 -11.03 0.70
C LEU A 111 -17.89 -12.49 0.30
N LYS A 112 -18.92 -13.31 0.06
CA LYS A 112 -18.76 -14.69 -0.42
C LYS A 112 -18.07 -14.78 -1.79
N GLU A 113 -18.32 -13.80 -2.66
CA GLU A 113 -17.71 -13.71 -3.99
C GLU A 113 -16.37 -12.97 -3.97
N LEU A 114 -16.18 -12.05 -3.01
CA LEU A 114 -14.91 -11.38 -2.77
C LEU A 114 -13.86 -12.32 -2.14
N ASP A 115 -14.30 -13.27 -1.31
CA ASP A 115 -13.45 -14.28 -0.70
C ASP A 115 -12.62 -15.02 -1.76
N SER A 116 -11.37 -15.31 -1.42
CA SER A 116 -10.45 -16.04 -2.28
C SER A 116 -11.09 -17.37 -2.75
N PRO A 117 -11.06 -17.67 -4.06
CA PRO A 117 -11.56 -18.94 -4.58
C PRO A 117 -10.73 -20.14 -4.09
N ASN A 118 -9.50 -19.91 -3.60
CA ASN A 118 -8.65 -20.95 -3.04
C ASN A 118 -8.88 -21.06 -1.51
N PRO A 119 -9.22 -22.26 -0.99
CA PRO A 119 -9.42 -22.47 0.45
C PRO A 119 -8.12 -22.42 1.25
N HIS A 120 -6.95 -22.58 0.62
CA HIS A 120 -5.65 -22.51 1.28
C HIS A 120 -4.95 -21.19 0.94
N THR A 121 -3.86 -21.24 0.18
CA THR A 121 -3.01 -20.10 -0.11
C THR A 121 -3.26 -19.55 -1.50
N LEU A 122 -3.41 -18.24 -1.63
CA LEU A 122 -3.41 -17.53 -2.91
C LEU A 122 -2.54 -16.29 -2.83
N MET A 123 -1.53 -16.21 -3.71
CA MET A 123 -0.69 -15.04 -3.93
C MET A 123 -0.85 -14.58 -5.38
N GLN A 124 -1.98 -13.95 -5.69
CA GLN A 124 -2.33 -13.61 -7.05
C GLN A 124 -1.38 -12.54 -7.60
N ARG A 125 -0.61 -12.90 -8.64
CA ARG A 125 0.25 -11.97 -9.42
C ARG A 125 -0.55 -11.38 -10.58
N GLY A 126 0.01 -10.35 -11.21
CA GLY A 126 -0.59 -9.70 -12.38
C GLY A 126 -0.18 -10.34 -13.70
N GLU A 127 -0.87 -9.90 -14.76
CA GLU A 127 -0.70 -10.43 -16.12
C GLU A 127 0.43 -9.74 -16.92
N ARG A 128 0.95 -8.61 -16.42
CA ARG A 128 2.03 -7.84 -17.06
C ARG A 128 3.08 -7.38 -16.05
N GLY A 129 4.32 -7.23 -16.52
CA GLY A 129 5.43 -6.74 -15.68
C GLY A 129 5.39 -5.22 -15.44
N PHE A 130 4.74 -4.46 -16.30
CA PHE A 130 4.64 -3.00 -16.17
C PHE A 130 3.51 -2.61 -15.21
N SER A 131 3.86 -2.29 -13.97
CA SER A 131 3.06 -1.52 -13.00
C SER A 131 3.92 -1.21 -11.77
N GLY A 132 3.83 0.01 -11.25
CA GLY A 132 4.68 0.48 -10.15
C GLY A 132 4.73 2.00 -10.05
N THR A 133 5.82 2.53 -9.51
CA THR A 133 6.01 3.97 -9.29
C THR A 133 7.35 4.49 -9.80
N SER A 134 7.43 5.80 -10.00
CA SER A 134 8.68 6.51 -10.27
C SER A 134 8.72 7.82 -9.49
N ALA A 135 9.92 8.33 -9.24
CA ALA A 135 10.17 9.55 -8.47
C ALA A 135 10.97 10.56 -9.30
N LEU A 136 10.73 11.85 -9.06
CA LEU A 136 11.49 12.95 -9.65
C LEU A 136 12.00 13.86 -8.52
N GLU A 137 13.31 14.10 -8.51
CA GLU A 137 14.01 14.98 -7.55
C GLU A 137 13.78 14.63 -6.07
N GLY A 138 13.35 13.40 -5.79
CA GLY A 138 12.97 12.98 -4.44
C GLY A 138 11.75 13.73 -3.87
N LYS A 139 11.00 14.45 -4.70
CA LYS A 139 9.87 15.30 -4.28
C LYS A 139 8.56 14.83 -4.90
N TYR A 140 8.56 14.68 -6.22
CA TYR A 140 7.38 14.35 -7.00
C TYR A 140 7.37 12.87 -7.33
N GLY A 141 6.18 12.31 -7.49
CA GLY A 141 6.06 10.90 -7.88
C GLY A 141 4.82 10.59 -8.69
N MET A 142 4.92 9.49 -9.42
CA MET A 142 3.84 8.98 -10.24
C MET A 142 3.71 7.47 -10.03
N MET A 143 2.47 7.00 -9.86
CA MET A 143 2.09 5.61 -9.99
C MET A 143 1.44 5.37 -11.36
N ALA A 144 1.83 4.29 -12.01
CA ALA A 144 1.15 3.77 -13.18
C ALA A 144 0.75 2.31 -12.92
N PHE A 145 -0.54 2.02 -13.12
CA PHE A 145 -1.11 0.71 -12.87
C PHE A 145 -1.97 0.26 -14.05
N ASP A 146 -1.57 -0.85 -14.67
CA ASP A 146 -2.32 -1.54 -15.73
C ASP A 146 -3.06 -2.72 -15.08
N LEU A 147 -4.30 -2.47 -14.65
CA LEU A 147 -5.14 -3.46 -13.99
C LEU A 147 -5.69 -4.43 -15.02
N LEU A 148 -5.26 -5.68 -14.92
CA LEU A 148 -5.70 -6.80 -15.75
C LEU A 148 -5.95 -8.00 -14.85
N TYR A 149 -7.06 -8.69 -15.08
CA TYR A 149 -7.43 -9.91 -14.39
C TYR A 149 -7.03 -11.16 -15.19
N PRO A 150 -6.74 -12.28 -14.49
CA PRO A 150 -6.42 -13.54 -15.13
C PRO A 150 -7.61 -14.07 -15.94
N ALA A 151 -7.33 -14.73 -17.06
CA ALA A 151 -8.37 -15.25 -17.95
C ALA A 151 -9.25 -16.34 -17.32
N ASN A 152 -8.68 -17.19 -16.46
CA ASN A 152 -9.33 -18.41 -15.96
C ASN A 152 -9.16 -18.61 -14.43
N LEU A 153 -9.39 -17.55 -13.63
CA LEU A 153 -9.45 -17.68 -12.17
C LEU A 153 -10.88 -17.49 -11.69
N ALA A 154 -11.42 -18.47 -10.96
CA ALA A 154 -12.78 -18.41 -10.43
C ALA A 154 -12.98 -17.13 -9.58
N ARG A 155 -14.14 -16.49 -9.74
CA ARG A 155 -14.52 -15.22 -9.07
C ARG A 155 -13.74 -13.97 -9.52
N PHE A 156 -12.88 -14.08 -10.53
CA PHE A 156 -12.24 -12.93 -11.18
C PHE A 156 -12.90 -12.74 -12.56
N ASP A 157 -13.43 -11.54 -12.82
CA ASP A 157 -13.95 -11.19 -14.14
C ASP A 157 -12.78 -10.92 -15.11
N ALA A 158 -12.60 -11.80 -16.09
CA ALA A 158 -11.53 -11.71 -17.09
C ALA A 158 -11.59 -10.44 -17.95
N ASN A 159 -12.76 -9.79 -18.04
CA ASN A 159 -12.93 -8.55 -18.81
C ASN A 159 -12.71 -7.29 -17.95
N PHE A 160 -12.51 -7.45 -16.64
CA PHE A 160 -12.26 -6.32 -15.76
C PHE A 160 -10.87 -5.74 -15.99
N THR A 161 -10.83 -4.52 -16.52
CA THR A 161 -9.59 -3.82 -16.86
C THR A 161 -9.68 -2.35 -16.47
N ALA A 162 -8.54 -1.76 -16.10
CA ALA A 162 -8.43 -0.31 -15.87
C ALA A 162 -6.99 0.18 -16.11
N LYS A 163 -6.85 1.45 -16.45
CA LYS A 163 -5.54 2.15 -16.50
C LYS A 163 -5.55 3.29 -15.49
N ASN A 164 -4.89 3.08 -14.37
CA ASN A 164 -4.87 4.04 -13.27
C ASN A 164 -3.53 4.78 -13.23
N ARG A 165 -3.60 6.11 -13.12
CA ARG A 165 -2.43 6.98 -12.97
C ARG A 165 -2.67 7.94 -11.83
N LEU A 166 -1.75 8.00 -10.88
CA LEU A 166 -1.80 8.94 -9.76
C LEU A 166 -0.49 9.71 -9.69
N SER A 167 -0.57 11.03 -9.55
CA SER A 167 0.58 11.93 -9.42
C SER A 167 0.51 12.71 -8.11
N GLY A 168 1.62 12.82 -7.40
CA GLY A 168 1.77 13.66 -6.21
C GLY A 168 2.74 14.80 -6.46
N GLY A 169 2.32 16.02 -6.08
CA GLY A 169 3.09 17.27 -6.14
C GLY A 169 3.71 17.63 -4.80
#